data_AF-A0A353PCU1-F1
#
_entry.id   AF-A0A353PCU1-F1
#
_cell.length_a   1.000
_cell.length_b   1.000
_cell.length_c   1.000
_cell.angle_alpha   90.00
_cell.angle_beta   90.00
_cell.angle_gamma   90.00
#
_symmetry.space_group_name_H-M   'P 1'
#
loop_
_entity.id
_entity.type
_entity.pdbx_description
1 polymer ?
#
loop_
_entity_poly.entity_id
_entity_poly.type
_entity_poly.pdbx_seq_one_letter_code
_entity_poly.pdbx_strand_id
1 'polypeptide(L)'
;IDSWFDNFVGVVSLIRVVNGSVATGDKVMMMSSGRSYPSARVGVFTPKALDRPRLQTGEVGFLIAGIKAIDGAPVGDTVTLSDRPCTARLPGFKQVQPRVFAGLYPVSSDDYEHLRDALQKLRLNDAALHFEPETSTALG
;
A
#
# COMPACT_ATOMS: atom_id res chain seq x y z
N ILE A 1 6.71 4.29 3.10
CA ILE A 1 7.85 4.51 2.19
C ILE A 1 7.54 3.87 0.86
N ASP A 2 7.23 2.58 0.89
CA ASP A 2 6.87 1.77 -0.27
C ASP A 2 5.84 0.72 0.17
N SER A 3 5.15 0.08 -0.76
CA SER A 3 4.17 -0.98 -0.50
C SER A 3 4.17 -1.98 -1.67
N TRP A 4 3.96 -3.27 -1.39
CA TRP A 4 3.78 -4.28 -2.44
C TRP A 4 2.75 -5.34 -2.03
N PHE A 5 2.31 -6.14 -3.00
CA PHE A 5 1.44 -7.29 -2.75
C PHE A 5 2.24 -8.56 -2.51
N ASP A 6 1.87 -9.31 -1.49
CA ASP A 6 2.24 -10.70 -1.32
C ASP A 6 0.98 -11.58 -1.34
N ASN A 7 1.03 -12.70 -2.07
CA ASN A 7 -0.13 -13.57 -2.27
C ASN A 7 -0.65 -14.23 -0.98
N PHE A 8 0.18 -14.37 0.04
CA PHE A 8 -0.17 -15.03 1.29
C PHE A 8 -0.60 -14.04 2.37
N VAL A 9 0.10 -12.90 2.46
CA VAL A 9 -0.10 -11.93 3.55
C VAL A 9 -0.85 -10.66 3.13
N GLY A 10 -1.10 -10.48 1.84
CA GLY A 10 -1.75 -9.29 1.28
C GLY A 10 -0.78 -8.13 1.11
N VAL A 11 -1.24 -6.90 1.33
CA VAL A 11 -0.39 -5.72 1.22
C VAL A 11 0.64 -5.69 2.34
N VAL A 12 1.91 -5.61 1.94
CA VAL A 12 3.06 -5.40 2.82
C VAL A 12 3.52 -3.96 2.65
N SER A 13 3.52 -3.18 3.74
CA SER A 13 3.96 -1.79 3.72
C SER A 13 5.34 -1.63 4.34
N LEU A 14 6.27 -1.05 3.60
CA LEU A 14 7.57 -0.61 4.13
C LEU A 14 7.38 0.75 4.81
N ILE A 15 7.57 0.76 6.12
CA ILE A 15 7.36 1.93 6.97
C ILE A 15 8.66 2.36 7.64
N ARG A 16 8.73 3.65 7.96
CA ARG A 16 9.72 4.21 8.87
C ARG A 16 8.97 4.83 10.04
N VAL A 17 9.33 4.44 11.25
CA VAL A 17 8.73 5.01 12.45
C VAL A 17 9.37 6.37 12.69
N VAL A 18 8.63 7.44 12.41
CA VAL A 18 9.12 8.81 12.64
C VAL A 18 8.98 9.21 14.11
N ASN A 19 7.92 8.75 14.77
CA ASN A 19 7.65 9.00 16.18
C ASN A 19 6.84 7.84 16.77
N GLY A 20 7.05 7.57 18.06
CA GLY A 20 6.37 6.51 18.80
C GLY A 20 6.91 5.11 18.50
N SER A 21 6.00 4.15 18.39
CA SER A 21 6.32 2.76 18.11
C SER A 21 5.09 2.03 17.62
N VAL A 22 5.27 0.98 16.82
CA VAL A 22 4.20 0.06 16.42
C VAL A 22 4.60 -1.36 16.81
N ALA A 23 3.72 -2.05 17.52
CA ALA A 23 3.88 -3.44 17.90
C ALA A 23 2.97 -4.36 17.09
N THR A 24 3.30 -5.64 17.09
CA THR A 24 2.36 -6.68 16.65
C THR A 24 1.15 -6.68 17.59
N GLY A 25 -0.06 -6.70 17.03
CA GLY A 25 -1.33 -6.64 17.75
C GLY A 25 -1.92 -5.23 17.88
N ASP A 26 -1.13 -4.18 17.66
CA ASP A 26 -1.61 -2.80 17.75
C ASP A 26 -2.65 -2.50 16.67
N LYS A 27 -3.66 -1.68 17.00
CA LYS A 27 -4.64 -1.22 16.02
C LYS A 27 -4.13 0.03 15.31
N VAL A 28 -3.61 -0.12 14.10
CA VAL A 28 -3.10 0.99 13.29
C VAL A 28 -4.19 1.62 12.43
N MET A 29 -4.11 2.91 12.16
CA MET A 29 -5.01 3.67 11.30
C MET A 29 -4.22 4.30 10.17
N MET A 30 -4.69 4.08 8.95
CA MET A 30 -4.20 4.74 7.75
C MET A 30 -4.81 6.14 7.70
N MET A 31 -3.99 7.18 7.82
CA MET A 31 -4.54 8.51 7.98
C MET A 31 -5.24 9.00 6.72
N SER A 32 -4.79 8.65 5.52
CA SER A 32 -5.43 9.06 4.25
C SER A 32 -6.90 8.59 4.16
N SER A 33 -7.17 7.33 4.50
CA SER A 33 -8.48 6.69 4.37
C SER A 33 -9.30 6.69 5.67
N GLY A 34 -8.67 6.95 6.82
CA GLY A 34 -9.29 6.85 8.14
C GLY A 34 -9.63 5.42 8.58
N ARG A 35 -9.19 4.41 7.83
CA ARG A 35 -9.48 3.01 8.12
C ARG A 35 -8.47 2.44 9.12
N SER A 36 -8.97 1.69 10.08
CA SER A 36 -8.15 0.99 11.07
C SER A 36 -8.01 -0.49 10.76
N TYR A 37 -6.80 -1.01 10.97
CA TYR A 37 -6.43 -2.40 10.77
C TYR A 37 -5.61 -2.91 11.95
N PRO A 38 -5.74 -4.19 12.34
CA PRO A 38 -4.82 -4.78 13.30
C PRO A 38 -3.45 -5.00 12.64
N SER A 39 -2.39 -4.60 13.34
CA SER A 39 -1.00 -4.91 12.99
C SER A 39 -0.77 -6.39 13.20
N ALA A 40 -0.88 -7.19 12.14
CA ALA A 40 -0.75 -8.64 12.22
C ALA A 40 0.71 -9.04 12.43
N ARG A 41 1.64 -8.40 11.72
CA ARG A 41 3.09 -8.62 11.87
C ARG A 41 3.85 -7.32 11.62
N VAL A 42 4.88 -7.09 12.41
CA VAL A 42 5.91 -6.10 12.14
C VAL A 42 7.29 -6.73 12.19
N GLY A 43 8.24 -6.15 11.48
CA GLY A 43 9.59 -6.68 11.46
C GLY A 43 10.53 -5.85 10.62
N VAL A 44 11.77 -6.33 10.49
CA VAL A 44 12.84 -5.69 9.74
C VAL A 44 13.37 -6.65 8.68
N PHE A 45 14.03 -6.12 7.65
CA PHE A 45 14.72 -6.95 6.66
C PHE A 45 16.21 -7.04 6.99
N THR A 46 16.73 -8.26 7.12
CA THR A 46 18.15 -8.51 7.42
C THR A 46 18.73 -9.71 6.63
N PRO A 47 18.95 -9.64 5.31
CA PRO A 47 18.08 -9.18 4.21
C PRO A 47 16.78 -10.00 4.03
N LYS A 48 16.66 -11.15 4.70
CA LYS A 48 15.38 -11.88 4.82
C LYS A 48 14.47 -11.18 5.82
N ALA A 49 13.15 -11.39 5.69
CA ALA A 49 12.18 -10.89 6.66
C ALA A 49 12.42 -11.50 8.04
N LEU A 50 12.61 -10.66 9.04
CA LEU A 50 12.74 -11.05 10.44
C LEU A 50 11.65 -10.34 11.25
N ASP A 51 10.72 -11.14 11.78
CA ASP A 51 9.65 -10.63 12.65
C ASP A 51 10.23 -10.04 13.93
N ARG A 52 9.67 -8.91 14.37
CA ARG A 52 10.01 -8.24 15.61
C ARG A 52 8.73 -8.03 16.43
N PRO A 53 8.82 -8.00 17.76
CA PRO A 53 7.67 -7.70 18.59
C PRO A 53 7.19 -6.25 18.39
N ARG A 54 8.11 -5.35 18.06
CA ARG A 54 7.82 -3.93 17.80
C ARG A 54 8.87 -3.28 16.90
N LEU A 55 8.46 -2.20 16.25
CA LEU A 55 9.32 -1.21 15.60
C LEU A 55 9.30 0.09 16.43
N GLN A 56 10.47 0.62 16.75
CA GLN A 56 10.68 1.83 17.53
C GLN A 56 11.01 3.03 16.63
N THR A 57 10.90 4.24 17.18
CA THR A 57 11.31 5.48 16.51
C THR A 57 12.69 5.35 15.86
N GLY A 58 12.77 5.75 14.60
CA GLY A 58 13.98 5.70 13.78
C GLY A 58 14.12 4.42 12.96
N GLU A 59 13.47 3.33 13.35
CA GLU A 59 13.56 2.05 12.66
C GLU A 59 12.78 2.05 11.34
N VAL A 60 13.31 1.31 10.37
CA VAL A 60 12.69 1.03 9.08
C VAL A 60 12.38 -0.47 9.03
N GLY A 61 11.15 -0.79 8.67
CA GLY A 61 10.66 -2.17 8.72
C GLY A 61 9.40 -2.36 7.89
N PHE A 62 8.89 -3.58 7.88
CA PHE A 62 7.62 -3.90 7.25
C PHE A 62 6.49 -3.93 8.28
N LEU A 63 5.30 -3.59 7.80
CA LEU A 63 4.02 -3.72 8.50
C LEU A 63 3.08 -4.52 7.62
N ILE A 64 2.50 -5.57 8.19
CA ILE A 64 1.46 -6.40 7.57
C ILE A 64 0.23 -6.28 8.44
N ALA A 65 -0.87 -5.79 7.86
CA ALA A 65 -2.12 -5.52 8.59
C ALA A 65 -3.35 -6.24 8.00
N GLY A 66 -3.12 -7.30 7.20
CA GLY A 66 -4.20 -8.07 6.57
C GLY A 66 -5.01 -7.27 5.54
N ILE A 67 -4.43 -6.19 5.02
CA ILE A 67 -5.07 -5.32 4.04
C ILE A 67 -5.10 -6.06 2.71
N LYS A 68 -6.31 -6.43 2.26
CA LYS A 68 -6.55 -7.06 0.95
C LYS A 68 -6.81 -6.03 -0.15
N ALA A 69 -7.39 -4.90 0.23
CA ALA A 69 -7.72 -3.83 -0.71
C ALA A 69 -6.46 -3.04 -1.07
N ILE A 70 -6.21 -2.90 -2.37
CA ILE A 70 -5.01 -2.27 -2.92
C ILE A 70 -4.91 -0.79 -2.50
N ASP A 71 -6.04 -0.08 -2.51
CA ASP A 71 -6.12 1.31 -2.07
C ASP A 71 -6.09 1.48 -0.53
N GLY A 72 -5.92 0.39 0.22
CA GLY A 72 -5.98 0.41 1.68
C GLY A 72 -4.73 0.99 2.36
N ALA A 73 -3.57 1.00 1.69
CA ALA A 73 -2.30 1.48 2.23
C ALA A 73 -1.46 2.22 1.16
N PRO A 74 -1.88 3.42 0.74
CA PRO A 74 -1.21 4.15 -0.33
C PRO A 74 0.23 4.51 0.02
N VAL A 75 1.12 4.42 -0.98
CA VAL A 75 2.54 4.77 -0.81
C VAL A 75 2.68 6.23 -0.41
N GLY A 76 3.45 6.46 0.66
CA GLY A 76 3.68 7.80 1.22
C GLY A 76 2.66 8.25 2.27
N ASP A 77 1.64 7.44 2.58
CA ASP A 77 0.68 7.75 3.64
C ASP A 77 1.32 7.70 5.04
N THR A 78 0.63 8.29 6.02
CA THR A 78 0.98 8.24 7.43
C THR A 78 0.17 7.15 8.12
N VAL A 79 0.87 6.22 8.77
CA VAL A 79 0.27 5.23 9.67
C VAL A 79 0.37 5.75 11.10
N THR A 80 -0.72 5.67 11.85
CA THR A 80 -0.75 6.05 13.27
C THR A 80 -1.48 5.00 14.11
N LEU A 81 -1.41 5.08 15.44
CA LEU A 81 -2.20 4.21 16.32
C LEU A 81 -3.63 4.73 16.40
N SER A 82 -4.62 3.85 16.33
CA SER A 82 -6.05 4.25 16.39
C SER A 82 -6.42 4.82 17.75
N ASP A 83 -5.83 4.28 18.82
CA ASP A 83 -6.14 4.68 20.20
C ASP A 83 -5.42 5.97 20.61
N ARG A 84 -4.32 6.28 19.93
CA ARG A 84 -3.49 7.47 20.15
C ARG A 84 -3.04 8.03 18.79
N PRO A 85 -3.98 8.61 18.02
CA PRO A 85 -3.68 9.11 16.69
C PRO A 85 -2.75 10.31 16.79
N CYS A 86 -1.85 10.44 15.82
CA CYS A 86 -1.04 11.64 15.71
C CYS A 86 -1.91 12.83 15.26
N THR A 87 -1.53 14.01 15.74
CA THR A 87 -2.28 15.26 15.52
C THR A 87 -2.24 15.72 14.06
N ALA A 88 -1.20 15.35 13.32
CA ALA A 88 -1.03 15.72 11.93
C ALA A 88 -0.39 14.57 11.13
N ARG A 89 -0.73 14.50 9.84
CA ARG A 89 -0.07 13.64 8.86
C ARG A 89 1.36 14.12 8.62
N LEU A 90 2.25 13.21 8.25
CA LEU A 90 3.58 13.59 7.77
C LEU A 90 3.44 14.43 6.49
N PRO A 91 4.23 15.51 6.36
CA PRO A 91 4.21 16.33 5.15
C PRO A 91 4.77 15.54 3.96
N GLY A 92 4.33 15.87 2.76
CA GLY A 92 4.87 15.32 1.52
C GLY A 92 4.03 14.22 0.86
N PHE A 93 2.96 13.74 1.50
CA PHE A 93 1.97 12.93 0.79
C PHE A 93 1.27 13.80 -0.26
N LYS A 94 1.60 13.59 -1.54
CA LYS A 94 0.92 14.17 -2.68
C LYS A 94 0.52 13.03 -3.59
N GLN A 95 -0.75 12.99 -3.96
CA GLN A 95 -1.19 12.12 -5.03
C GLN A 95 -0.49 12.56 -6.31
N VAL A 96 0.27 11.65 -6.92
CA VAL A 96 1.02 11.95 -8.14
C VAL A 96 0.00 12.17 -9.26
N GLN A 97 0.10 13.31 -9.94
CA GLN A 97 -0.78 13.62 -11.07
C GLN A 97 -0.17 13.04 -12.35
N PRO A 98 -0.89 12.18 -13.09
CA PRO A 98 -0.42 11.64 -14.35
C PRO A 98 -0.26 12.78 -15.37
N ARG A 99 0.83 12.73 -16.15
CA ARG A 99 1.15 13.73 -17.19
C ARG A 99 1.04 13.18 -18.61
N VAL A 100 1.04 11.85 -18.77
CA VAL A 100 0.99 11.14 -20.05
C VAL A 100 -0.08 10.05 -19.91
N PHE A 101 -0.87 9.88 -20.97
CA PHE A 101 -1.96 8.90 -21.04
C PHE A 101 -1.79 8.04 -22.29
N ALA A 102 -2.17 6.77 -22.19
CA ALA A 102 -2.19 5.82 -23.29
C ALA A 102 -3.31 4.79 -23.06
N GLY A 103 -3.96 4.35 -24.13
CA GLY A 103 -4.93 3.25 -24.09
C GLY A 103 -4.20 1.90 -24.11
N LEU A 104 -4.60 0.99 -23.22
CA LEU A 104 -4.01 -0.34 -23.10
C LEU A 104 -5.11 -1.39 -23.28
N TYR A 105 -5.01 -2.18 -24.35
CA TYR A 105 -6.00 -3.20 -24.71
C TYR A 105 -5.31 -4.56 -24.81
N PRO A 106 -5.94 -5.63 -24.28
CA PRO A 106 -5.44 -6.97 -24.49
C PRO A 106 -5.69 -7.39 -25.96
N VAL A 107 -4.82 -8.23 -26.52
CA VAL A 107 -5.00 -8.75 -27.89
C VAL A 107 -6.19 -9.71 -27.97
N SER A 108 -6.45 -10.45 -26.89
CA SER A 108 -7.61 -11.33 -26.73
C SER A 108 -8.56 -10.75 -25.67
N SER A 109 -9.87 -10.78 -25.94
CA SER A 109 -10.89 -10.34 -24.99
C SER A 109 -10.89 -11.14 -23.67
N ASP A 110 -10.48 -12.40 -23.74
CA ASP A 110 -10.46 -13.30 -22.58
C ASP A 110 -9.44 -12.88 -21.52
N ASP A 111 -8.42 -12.11 -21.92
CA ASP A 111 -7.36 -11.61 -21.03
C ASP A 111 -7.72 -10.29 -20.33
N TYR A 112 -8.90 -9.71 -20.57
CA TYR A 112 -9.29 -8.44 -19.96
C TYR A 112 -9.24 -8.49 -18.43
N GLU A 113 -9.79 -9.54 -17.82
CA GLU A 113 -9.80 -9.70 -16.36
C GLU A 113 -8.36 -9.86 -15.82
N HIS A 114 -7.51 -10.60 -16.54
CA HIS A 114 -6.10 -10.74 -16.18
C HIS A 114 -5.34 -9.42 -16.28
N LEU A 115 -5.58 -8.63 -17.33
CA LEU A 115 -4.98 -7.31 -17.51
C LEU A 115 -5.40 -6.37 -16.39
N ARG A 116 -6.70 -6.34 -16.07
CA ARG A 116 -7.24 -5.50 -14.99
C ARG A 116 -6.60 -5.84 -13.64
N ASP A 117 -6.53 -7.13 -13.31
CA ASP A 117 -5.93 -7.59 -12.06
C ASP A 117 -4.42 -7.33 -12.01
N ALA A 118 -3.72 -7.44 -13.14
CA ALA A 118 -2.30 -7.10 -13.25
C ALA A 118 -2.04 -5.60 -13.03
N LEU A 119 -2.83 -4.72 -13.66
CA LEU A 119 -2.75 -3.27 -13.47
C LEU A 119 -3.03 -2.86 -12.03
N GLN A 120 -4.03 -3.48 -11.41
CA GLN A 120 -4.33 -3.30 -9.99
C GLN A 120 -3.13 -3.64 -9.11
N LYS A 121 -2.49 -4.80 -9.33
CA LYS A 121 -1.29 -5.19 -8.58
C LYS A 121 -0.10 -4.26 -8.85
N LEU A 122 0.08 -3.79 -10.08
CA LEU A 122 1.16 -2.86 -10.43
C LEU A 122 1.01 -1.51 -9.71
N ARG A 123 -0.23 -1.02 -9.58
CA ARG A 123 -0.56 0.23 -8.87
C ARG A 123 -0.19 0.23 -7.38
N LEU A 124 0.01 -0.94 -6.77
CA LEU A 124 0.51 -1.02 -5.38
C LEU A 124 1.95 -0.52 -5.25
N ASN A 125 2.80 -0.94 -6.18
CA ASN A 125 4.20 -0.56 -6.22
C ASN A 125 4.35 0.85 -6.82
N ASP A 126 3.49 1.20 -7.78
CA ASP A 126 3.53 2.49 -8.47
C ASP A 126 2.28 3.33 -8.18
N ALA A 127 2.40 4.18 -7.15
CA ALA A 127 1.34 5.11 -6.77
C ALA A 127 1.06 6.22 -7.81
N ALA A 128 1.89 6.35 -8.84
CA ALA A 128 1.64 7.27 -9.96
C ALA A 128 0.79 6.63 -11.07
N LEU A 129 0.67 5.30 -11.09
CA LEU A 129 -0.13 4.61 -12.08
C LEU A 129 -1.62 4.88 -11.84
N HIS A 130 -2.26 5.48 -12.86
CA HIS A 130 -3.70 5.68 -12.93
C HIS A 130 -4.22 4.96 -14.16
N PHE A 131 -5.32 4.24 -14.02
CA PHE A 131 -6.02 3.62 -15.13
C PHE A 131 -7.52 3.68 -14.88
N GLU A 132 -8.29 3.77 -15.95
CA GLU A 132 -9.74 3.68 -15.95
C GLU A 132 -10.17 2.72 -17.06
N PRO A 133 -11.27 1.97 -16.88
CA PRO A 133 -11.80 1.13 -17.94
C PRO A 133 -12.27 1.99 -19.11
N GLU A 134 -11.76 1.71 -20.31
CA GLU A 134 -12.17 2.35 -21.56
C GLU A 134 -12.58 1.23 -22.53
N THR A 135 -13.73 1.38 -23.18
CA THR A 135 -14.19 0.46 -24.23
C THR A 135 -14.10 1.12 -25.59
N SER A 136 -13.52 0.42 -26.56
CA SER A 136 -13.35 0.92 -27.92
C SER A 136 -14.06 0.00 -28.91
N THR A 137 -14.89 0.58 -29.78
CA THR A 137 -15.63 -0.18 -30.81
C THR A 137 -14.74 -1.01 -31.75
N ALA A 138 -13.46 -0.67 -31.88
CA ALA A 138 -12.52 -1.39 -32.75
C ALA A 138 -11.56 -2.32 -31.99
N LEU A 139 -11.33 -2.08 -30.70
CA LEU A 139 -10.30 -2.78 -29.91
C LEU A 139 -10.87 -3.57 -28.72
N GLY A 140 -12.19 -3.47 -28.48
CA GLY A 140 -12.85 -3.98 -27.28
C GLY A 140 -13.20 -2.85 -26.33
#